data_AF-A0A2M7SI34-F1
#
_entry.id   AF-A0A2M7SI34-F1
#
_cell.length_a   1.000
_cell.length_b   1.000
_cell.length_c   1.000
_cell.angle_alpha   90.00
_cell.angle_beta   90.00
_cell.angle_gamma   90.00
#
_symmetry.space_group_name_H-M   'P 1'
#
loop_
_entity.id
_entity.type
_entity.pdbx_description
1 polymer ?
#
loop_
_entity_poly.entity_id
_entity_poly.type
_entity_poly.pdbx_seq_one_letter_code
_entity_poly.pdbx_strand_id
1 'polypeptide(L)'
;LLKKMTSVLKHRGPDDSGMVFLSSNGDRKPLVVNSTINDNEFRVSHNDYNIGLGHQRLSIIDLSPSGHQPMSNEDGKIWITYNGEIYNFKVLKSELEAQGHRFKSNSDTEVIIHLYEEEGIGGIHKLNGMFAFALWDGNNKRLFLVRDRLGIKPLVYYTDNKKILFASEIK
;
A
#
# COMPACT_ATOMS: atom_id res chain seq x y z
N LEU A 1 4.57 11.65 12.76
CA LEU A 1 5.60 10.60 12.61
C LEU A 1 5.69 10.13 11.17
N LEU A 2 4.62 9.56 10.60
CA LEU A 2 4.60 9.01 9.23
C LEU A 2 5.20 9.95 8.16
N LYS A 3 4.82 11.23 8.15
CA LYS A 3 5.40 12.24 7.24
C LYS A 3 6.93 12.34 7.30
N LYS A 4 7.51 12.26 8.51
CA LYS A 4 8.97 12.26 8.67
C LYS A 4 9.56 10.98 8.08
N MET A 5 8.98 9.82 8.40
CA MET A 5 9.40 8.52 7.86
C MET A 5 9.32 8.44 6.33
N THR A 6 8.28 9.00 5.71
CA THR A 6 8.17 9.02 4.25
C THR A 6 9.13 10.03 3.62
N SER A 7 9.35 11.19 4.24
CA SER A 7 10.25 12.23 3.71
C SER A 7 11.70 11.76 3.57
N VAL A 8 12.22 10.96 4.51
CA VAL A 8 13.58 10.42 4.46
C VAL A 8 13.77 9.35 3.37
N LEU A 9 12.69 8.81 2.82
CA LEU A 9 12.70 7.82 1.74
C LEU A 9 12.52 8.44 0.34
N LYS A 10 12.49 9.78 0.22
CA LYS A 10 12.26 10.47 -1.06
C LYS A 10 13.28 10.08 -2.15
N HIS A 11 14.51 9.73 -1.78
CA HIS A 11 15.53 9.24 -2.73
C HIS A 11 15.16 7.93 -3.42
N ARG A 12 14.22 7.14 -2.85
CA ARG A 12 13.74 5.88 -3.44
C ARG A 12 12.59 6.07 -4.42
N GLY A 13 11.97 7.24 -4.43
CA GLY A 13 10.77 7.53 -5.23
C GLY A 13 10.54 9.03 -5.30
N PRO A 14 11.23 9.74 -6.21
CA PRO A 14 11.18 11.20 -6.27
C PRO A 14 9.97 11.76 -7.02
N ASP A 15 9.21 10.91 -7.74
CA ASP A 15 8.21 11.35 -8.72
C ASP A 15 6.88 11.72 -8.07
N ASP A 16 6.50 11.00 -7.01
CA ASP A 16 5.25 11.23 -6.30
C ASP A 16 5.29 10.72 -4.85
N SER A 17 4.42 11.26 -4.00
CA SER A 17 4.31 10.89 -2.60
C SER A 17 2.85 10.81 -2.16
N GLY A 18 2.53 9.81 -1.35
CA GLY A 18 1.19 9.65 -0.80
C GLY A 18 1.20 9.09 0.62
N MET A 19 0.16 9.42 1.36
CA MET A 19 -0.14 8.91 2.69
C MET A 19 -1.63 8.67 2.80
N VAL A 20 -2.01 7.66 3.57
CA VAL A 20 -3.40 7.48 4.00
C VAL A 20 -3.43 7.26 5.51
N PHE A 21 -4.44 7.85 6.14
CA PHE A 21 -4.76 7.64 7.55
C PHE A 21 -6.12 6.94 7.65
N LEU A 22 -6.16 5.88 8.46
CA LEU A 22 -7.33 5.01 8.61
C LEU A 22 -7.70 4.88 10.09
N SER A 23 -9.00 4.70 10.34
CA SER A 23 -9.48 4.25 11.65
C SER A 23 -9.64 2.74 11.65
N SER A 24 -9.03 2.06 12.61
CA SER A 24 -9.20 0.62 12.81
C SER A 24 -10.64 0.20 13.10
N ASN A 25 -11.51 1.12 13.53
CA ASN A 25 -12.91 0.83 13.80
C ASN A 25 -13.82 1.07 12.60
N GLY A 26 -13.30 1.66 11.51
CA GLY A 26 -14.10 1.99 10.32
C GLY A 26 -15.14 3.09 10.55
N ASP A 27 -15.09 3.79 11.68
CA ASP A 27 -15.98 4.88 12.06
C ASP A 27 -15.63 6.22 11.41
N ARG A 28 -14.45 6.31 10.79
CA ARG A 28 -13.97 7.46 10.03
C ARG A 28 -13.68 7.05 8.59
N LYS A 29 -14.04 7.92 7.65
CA LYS A 29 -13.65 7.76 6.25
C LYS A 29 -12.12 7.84 6.12
N PRO A 30 -11.51 7.04 5.23
CA PRO A 30 -10.09 7.15 4.93
C PRO A 30 -9.69 8.57 4.57
N LEU A 31 -8.58 9.02 5.12
CA LEU A 31 -8.05 10.35 4.86
C LEU A 31 -6.77 10.24 4.05
N VAL A 32 -6.89 10.54 2.76
CA VAL A 32 -5.80 10.44 1.78
C VAL A 32 -5.13 11.79 1.64
N VAL A 33 -3.80 11.78 1.71
CA VAL A 33 -2.94 12.96 1.54
C VAL A 33 -1.94 12.66 0.43
N ASN A 34 -1.97 13.46 -0.61
CA ASN A 34 -1.12 13.37 -1.78
C ASN A 34 -0.27 14.65 -1.94
N SER A 35 0.71 14.58 -2.84
CA SER A 35 1.71 15.62 -3.13
C SER A 35 1.16 17.02 -3.46
N THR A 36 -0.15 17.13 -3.73
CA THR A 36 -0.87 18.39 -3.98
C THR A 36 -1.43 19.09 -2.73
N ILE A 37 -1.48 18.42 -1.58
CA ILE A 37 -2.02 19.02 -0.34
C ILE A 37 -0.92 19.79 0.38
N ASN A 38 -1.17 21.07 0.66
CA ASN A 38 -0.20 21.97 1.27
C ASN A 38 0.12 21.56 2.72
N ASP A 39 1.40 21.50 3.03
CA ASP A 39 1.96 20.88 4.24
C ASP A 39 1.52 21.51 5.57
N ASN A 40 1.00 22.74 5.52
CA ASN A 40 0.62 23.54 6.68
C ASN A 40 -0.87 23.44 7.07
N GLU A 41 -1.71 22.81 6.24
CA GLU A 41 -3.17 22.78 6.48
C GLU A 41 -3.65 21.54 7.23
N PHE A 42 -2.77 20.59 7.53
CA PHE A 42 -3.20 19.24 7.88
C PHE A 42 -2.72 18.77 9.26
N ARG A 43 -3.67 18.67 10.21
CA ARG A 43 -3.46 18.07 11.53
C ARG A 43 -4.30 16.79 11.65
N VAL A 44 -3.64 15.63 11.68
CA VAL A 44 -4.29 14.36 12.03
C VAL A 44 -4.30 14.20 13.53
N SER A 45 -5.49 14.09 14.12
CA SER A 45 -5.66 13.69 15.52
C SER A 45 -5.50 12.17 15.64
N HIS A 46 -4.65 11.71 16.56
CA HIS A 46 -4.49 10.27 16.85
C HIS A 46 -5.76 9.63 17.39
N ASN A 47 -6.70 10.42 17.93
CA ASN A 47 -7.98 9.91 18.40
C ASN A 47 -8.91 9.52 17.24
N ASP A 48 -8.70 10.09 16.04
CA ASP A 48 -9.55 9.82 14.88
C ASP A 48 -8.92 8.80 13.93
N TYR A 49 -7.59 8.71 13.90
CA TYR A 49 -6.86 7.80 13.02
C TYR A 49 -5.71 7.14 13.78
N ASN A 50 -5.70 5.81 13.80
CA ASN A 50 -4.69 5.02 14.50
C ASN A 50 -3.86 4.12 13.57
N ILE A 51 -4.11 4.19 12.26
CA ILE A 51 -3.37 3.48 11.22
C ILE A 51 -2.91 4.48 10.18
N GLY A 52 -1.67 4.33 9.70
CA GLY A 52 -1.12 5.17 8.64
C GLY A 52 -0.23 4.37 7.70
N LEU A 53 -0.45 4.50 6.39
CA LEU A 53 0.41 3.96 5.35
C LEU A 53 1.00 5.11 4.54
N GLY A 54 2.26 4.99 4.14
CA GLY A 54 2.96 6.01 3.38
C GLY A 54 3.72 5.40 2.20
N HIS A 55 3.93 6.21 1.16
CA HIS A 55 4.60 5.78 -0.06
C HIS A 55 5.40 6.92 -0.71
N GLN A 56 6.57 6.58 -1.26
CA GLN A 56 7.37 7.41 -2.16
C GLN A 56 7.52 6.65 -3.46
N ARG A 57 7.08 7.24 -4.57
CA ARG A 57 6.90 6.55 -5.85
C ARG A 57 8.01 6.88 -6.83
N LEU A 58 8.62 5.84 -7.38
CA LEU A 58 9.29 5.89 -8.67
C LEU A 58 8.31 5.31 -9.70
N SER A 59 7.87 6.13 -10.64
CA SER A 59 6.78 5.80 -11.55
C SER A 59 7.31 5.01 -12.74
N ILE A 60 7.19 3.67 -12.69
CA ILE A 60 7.66 2.76 -13.75
C ILE A 60 6.47 2.15 -14.51
N ILE A 61 5.55 1.53 -13.79
CA ILE A 61 4.32 0.91 -14.34
C ILE A 61 3.14 1.82 -14.01
N ASP A 62 2.32 2.10 -15.03
CA ASP A 62 1.17 3.02 -14.97
C ASP A 62 1.54 4.43 -14.48
N LEU A 63 1.87 5.32 -15.42
CA LEU A 63 2.24 6.70 -15.10
C LEU A 63 1.03 7.60 -14.79
N SER A 64 -0.19 7.05 -14.87
CA SER A 64 -1.40 7.81 -14.62
C SER A 64 -1.65 8.01 -13.12
N PRO A 65 -2.53 8.96 -12.75
CA PRO A 65 -2.98 9.11 -11.37
C PRO A 65 -3.62 7.83 -10.78
N SER A 66 -4.11 6.91 -11.61
CA SER A 66 -4.66 5.64 -11.11
C SER A 66 -3.60 4.74 -10.47
N GLY A 67 -2.32 4.95 -10.77
CA GLY A 67 -1.19 4.24 -10.16
C GLY A 67 -0.70 4.85 -8.83
N HIS A 68 -1.38 5.88 -8.29
CA HIS A 68 -1.02 6.49 -7.02
C HIS A 68 -1.12 5.50 -5.86
N GLN A 69 -0.22 5.68 -4.89
CA GLN A 69 -0.15 4.85 -3.69
C GLN A 69 -0.05 5.73 -2.43
N PRO A 70 -0.51 5.26 -1.25
CA PRO A 70 -1.15 3.97 -0.99
C PRO A 70 -2.45 3.76 -1.78
N MET A 71 -2.63 2.56 -2.31
CA MET A 71 -3.75 2.21 -3.20
C MET A 71 -4.82 1.46 -2.42
N SER A 72 -6.09 1.65 -2.77
CA SER A 72 -7.21 0.91 -2.20
C SER A 72 -8.02 0.13 -3.23
N ASN A 73 -8.77 -0.85 -2.77
CA ASN A 73 -9.88 -1.43 -3.52
C ASN A 73 -11.04 -0.42 -3.72
N GLU A 74 -12.11 -0.84 -4.40
CA GLU A 74 -13.22 0.02 -4.82
C GLU A 74 -14.05 0.57 -3.65
N ASP A 75 -14.14 -0.17 -2.55
CA ASP A 75 -14.89 0.25 -1.36
C ASP A 75 -14.01 0.90 -0.27
N GLY A 76 -12.70 1.00 -0.52
CA GLY A 76 -11.76 1.67 0.37
C GLY A 76 -11.52 0.94 1.70
N LYS A 77 -11.76 -0.37 1.76
CA LYS A 77 -11.54 -1.18 2.97
C LYS A 77 -10.21 -1.92 2.97
N ILE A 78 -9.68 -2.24 1.80
CA ILE A 78 -8.35 -2.85 1.64
C ILE A 78 -7.40 -1.79 1.11
N TRP A 79 -6.26 -1.63 1.78
CA TRP A 79 -5.24 -0.64 1.41
C TRP A 79 -3.86 -1.27 1.32
N ILE A 80 -3.05 -0.83 0.36
CA ILE A 80 -1.68 -1.33 0.15
C ILE A 80 -0.69 -0.19 -0.05
N THR A 81 0.52 -0.35 0.48
CA THR A 81 1.72 0.37 0.04
C THR A 81 2.77 -0.66 -0.40
N TYR A 82 3.35 -0.46 -1.57
CA TYR A 82 4.07 -1.49 -2.31
C TYR A 82 5.33 -0.93 -2.97
N ASN A 83 6.44 -1.64 -2.80
CA ASN A 83 7.70 -1.40 -3.48
C ASN A 83 8.14 -2.70 -4.15
N GLY A 84 8.05 -2.75 -5.47
CA GLY A 84 8.32 -3.98 -6.21
C GLY A 84 7.95 -3.90 -7.68
N GLU A 85 8.02 -5.08 -8.31
CA GLU A 85 7.41 -5.37 -9.59
C GLU A 85 6.89 -6.81 -9.59
N ILE A 86 5.62 -7.02 -9.96
CA ILE A 86 5.05 -8.35 -10.20
C ILE A 86 5.11 -8.63 -11.71
N TYR A 87 6.02 -9.50 -12.13
CA TYR A 87 6.27 -9.79 -13.55
C TYR A 87 5.08 -10.48 -14.23
N ASN A 88 4.34 -11.32 -13.51
CA ASN A 88 3.18 -12.02 -14.05
C ASN A 88 1.86 -11.27 -13.85
N PHE A 89 1.87 -9.97 -13.51
CA PHE A 89 0.66 -9.21 -13.17
C PHE A 89 -0.39 -9.21 -14.28
N LYS A 90 0.02 -9.20 -15.56
CA LYS A 90 -0.93 -9.21 -16.69
C LYS A 90 -1.73 -10.50 -16.76
N VAL A 91 -1.08 -11.64 -16.49
CA VAL A 91 -1.75 -12.95 -16.48
C VAL A 91 -2.75 -13.00 -15.34
N LEU A 92 -2.32 -12.63 -14.14
CA LEU A 92 -3.19 -12.58 -12.95
C LEU A 92 -4.35 -11.59 -13.12
N LYS A 93 -4.10 -10.42 -13.71
CA LYS A 93 -5.14 -9.43 -14.02
C LYS A 93 -6.22 -10.04 -14.92
N SER A 94 -5.83 -10.70 -16.01
CA SER A 94 -6.79 -11.36 -16.91
C SER A 94 -7.58 -12.49 -16.23
N GLU A 95 -6.94 -13.27 -15.35
CA GLU A 95 -7.63 -14.30 -14.56
C GLU A 95 -8.67 -13.68 -13.61
N LEU A 96 -8.31 -12.61 -12.90
CA LEU A 96 -9.20 -11.90 -11.97
C LEU A 96 -10.33 -11.16 -12.70
N GLU A 97 -10.07 -10.56 -13.86
CA GLU A 97 -11.09 -9.96 -14.71
C GLU A 97 -12.12 -11.00 -15.16
N ALA A 98 -11.67 -12.22 -15.50
CA ALA A 98 -12.57 -13.34 -15.85
C ALA A 98 -13.41 -13.82 -14.66
N GLN A 99 -12.95 -13.59 -13.42
CA GLN A 99 -13.68 -13.85 -12.18
C GLN A 99 -14.60 -12.68 -11.77
N GLY A 100 -14.58 -11.56 -12.50
CA GLY A 100 -15.48 -10.43 -12.32
C GLY A 100 -14.89 -9.22 -11.58
N HIS A 101 -13.60 -9.23 -11.27
CA HIS A 101 -12.91 -8.06 -10.70
C HIS A 101 -12.83 -6.90 -11.71
N ARG A 102 -12.91 -5.66 -11.21
CA ARG A 102 -12.89 -4.45 -12.03
C ARG A 102 -11.71 -3.55 -11.65
N PHE A 103 -10.70 -3.55 -12.51
CA PHE A 103 -9.51 -2.73 -12.32
C PHE A 103 -9.74 -1.28 -12.73
N LYS A 104 -9.25 -0.33 -11.92
CA LYS A 104 -9.23 1.12 -12.23
C LYS A 104 -7.85 1.61 -12.69
N SER A 105 -6.83 0.76 -12.60
CA SER A 105 -5.45 1.03 -12.99
C SER A 105 -4.89 -0.08 -13.88
N ASN A 106 -3.71 0.18 -14.43
CA ASN A 106 -2.87 -0.81 -15.10
C ASN A 106 -1.63 -1.16 -14.27
N SER A 107 -1.64 -0.83 -12.97
CA SER A 107 -0.56 -1.15 -12.04
C SER A 107 -0.65 -2.60 -11.58
N ASP A 108 0.51 -3.22 -11.42
CA ASP A 108 0.69 -4.48 -10.73
C ASP A 108 0.24 -4.45 -9.26
N THR A 109 0.25 -3.26 -8.64
CA THR A 109 -0.19 -3.06 -7.25
C THR A 109 -1.66 -3.44 -7.07
N GLU A 110 -2.52 -3.09 -8.02
CA GLU A 110 -3.96 -3.39 -7.95
C GLU A 110 -4.25 -4.89 -8.07
N VAL A 111 -3.41 -5.62 -8.80
CA VAL A 111 -3.50 -7.09 -8.90
C VAL A 111 -3.33 -7.73 -7.52
N ILE A 112 -2.46 -7.21 -6.67
CA ILE A 112 -2.27 -7.73 -5.31
C ILE A 112 -3.53 -7.54 -4.46
N ILE A 113 -4.22 -6.41 -4.62
CA ILE A 113 -5.45 -6.11 -3.89
C ILE A 113 -6.55 -7.09 -4.29
N HIS A 114 -6.83 -7.23 -5.58
CA HIS A 114 -7.88 -8.13 -6.07
C HIS A 114 -7.55 -9.60 -5.81
N LEU A 115 -6.28 -9.99 -5.93
CA LEU A 115 -5.85 -11.35 -5.58
C LEU A 115 -6.06 -11.64 -4.08
N TYR A 116 -5.88 -10.64 -3.21
CA TYR A 116 -6.20 -10.78 -1.80
C TYR A 116 -7.71 -10.87 -1.55
N GLU A 117 -8.53 -10.15 -2.31
CA GLU A 117 -9.99 -10.25 -2.21
C GLU A 117 -10.50 -11.65 -2.60
N GLU A 118 -9.94 -12.23 -3.65
CA GLU A 118 -10.34 -13.55 -4.15
C GLU A 118 -9.80 -14.71 -3.29
N GLU A 119 -8.51 -14.67 -2.95
CA GLU A 119 -7.80 -15.83 -2.36
C GLU A 119 -7.25 -15.57 -0.95
N GLY A 120 -7.55 -14.40 -0.38
CA GLY A 120 -6.95 -13.96 0.87
C GLY A 120 -5.43 -13.86 0.78
N ILE A 121 -4.76 -13.99 1.93
CA ILE A 121 -3.29 -13.94 1.97
C ILE A 121 -2.63 -15.12 1.23
N GLY A 122 -3.36 -16.21 0.95
CA GLY A 122 -2.82 -17.37 0.22
C GLY A 122 -2.46 -17.05 -1.24
N GLY A 123 -3.16 -16.09 -1.85
CA GLY A 123 -2.92 -15.66 -3.23
C GLY A 123 -1.49 -15.18 -3.49
N ILE A 124 -0.76 -14.74 -2.45
CA ILE A 124 0.64 -14.29 -2.58
C ILE A 124 1.57 -15.35 -3.19
N HIS A 125 1.22 -16.64 -3.07
CA HIS A 125 2.03 -17.72 -3.64
C HIS A 125 2.07 -17.73 -5.17
N LYS A 126 1.07 -17.11 -5.82
CA LYS A 126 0.98 -16.92 -7.27
C LYS A 126 1.81 -15.73 -7.79
N LEU A 127 2.26 -14.85 -6.90
CA LEU A 127 3.05 -13.69 -7.28
C LEU A 127 4.45 -14.12 -7.73
N ASN A 128 4.83 -13.70 -8.94
CA ASN A 128 6.19 -13.82 -9.46
C ASN A 128 6.76 -12.42 -9.63
N GLY A 129 7.84 -12.10 -8.92
CA GLY A 129 8.37 -10.75 -8.87
C GLY A 129 9.38 -10.53 -7.76
N MET A 130 9.81 -9.27 -7.65
CA MET A 130 10.56 -8.75 -6.51
C MET A 130 9.69 -7.73 -5.80
N PHE A 131 9.38 -7.91 -4.52
CA PHE A 131 8.41 -7.04 -3.87
C PHE A 131 8.53 -7.04 -2.35
N ALA A 132 8.16 -5.90 -1.79
CA ALA A 132 7.79 -5.76 -0.39
C ALA A 132 6.54 -4.91 -0.31
N PHE A 133 5.55 -5.31 0.48
CA PHE A 133 4.34 -4.53 0.69
C PHE A 133 3.80 -4.63 2.11
N ALA A 134 3.04 -3.62 2.47
CA ALA A 134 2.14 -3.66 3.60
C ALA A 134 0.70 -3.56 3.11
N LEU A 135 -0.15 -4.51 3.50
CA LEU A 135 -1.58 -4.55 3.19
C LEU A 135 -2.38 -4.47 4.47
N TRP A 136 -3.29 -3.49 4.55
CA TRP A 136 -4.26 -3.34 5.62
C TRP A 136 -5.63 -3.83 5.13
N ASP A 137 -6.19 -4.80 5.84
CA ASP A 137 -7.56 -5.27 5.68
C ASP A 137 -8.43 -4.69 6.80
N GLY A 138 -9.26 -3.71 6.45
CA GLY A 138 -10.20 -3.06 7.36
C GLY A 138 -11.39 -3.93 7.77
N ASN A 139 -11.76 -4.94 6.99
CA ASN A 139 -12.86 -5.86 7.34
C ASN A 139 -12.44 -6.75 8.51
N ASN A 140 -11.22 -7.28 8.45
CA ASN A 140 -10.70 -8.21 9.45
C ASN A 140 -9.78 -7.57 10.49
N LYS A 141 -9.48 -6.28 10.35
CA LYS A 141 -8.52 -5.51 11.16
C LYS A 141 -7.13 -6.15 11.19
N ARG A 142 -6.59 -6.50 10.02
CA ARG A 142 -5.29 -7.19 9.88
C ARG A 142 -4.31 -6.38 9.07
N LEU A 143 -3.06 -6.35 9.54
CA LEU A 143 -1.92 -5.84 8.80
C LEU A 143 -1.05 -7.02 8.34
N PHE A 144 -0.79 -7.11 7.05
CA PHE A 144 0.17 -8.04 6.47
C PHE A 144 1.41 -7.26 6.03
N LEU A 145 2.58 -7.72 6.47
CA LEU A 145 3.89 -7.25 6.00
C LEU A 145 4.53 -8.40 5.21
N VAL A 146 4.68 -8.22 3.90
CA VAL A 146 5.05 -9.30 2.99
C VAL A 146 6.31 -8.93 2.21
N ARG A 147 7.19 -9.91 2.01
CA ARG A 147 8.35 -9.83 1.10
C ARG A 147 8.29 -10.96 0.09
N ASP A 148 8.93 -10.76 -1.05
CA ASP A 148 9.17 -11.81 -2.03
C ASP A 148 10.01 -12.96 -1.45
N ARG A 149 10.01 -14.10 -2.15
CA ARG A 149 10.63 -15.36 -1.72
C ARG A 149 12.14 -15.23 -1.40
N LEU A 150 12.83 -14.32 -2.08
CA LEU A 150 14.27 -14.11 -1.92
C LEU A 150 14.58 -12.88 -1.04
N GLY A 151 13.55 -12.14 -0.62
CA GLY A 151 13.71 -10.90 0.12
C GLY A 151 14.47 -9.84 -0.67
N ILE A 152 14.25 -9.71 -1.99
CA ILE A 152 14.96 -8.74 -2.83
C ILE A 152 14.66 -7.31 -2.36
N LYS A 153 13.39 -7.00 -2.08
CA LYS A 153 13.01 -5.67 -1.58
C LYS A 153 13.10 -5.63 -0.05
N PRO A 154 13.73 -4.58 0.51
CA PRO A 154 13.88 -4.46 1.96
C PRO A 154 12.55 -4.06 2.61
N LEU A 155 12.28 -4.69 3.75
CA LEU A 155 11.18 -4.37 4.65
C LEU A 155 11.66 -4.63 6.07
N VAL A 156 11.81 -3.56 6.84
CA VAL A 156 12.16 -3.62 8.25
C VAL A 156 10.95 -3.19 9.07
N TYR A 157 10.81 -3.75 10.27
CA TYR A 157 9.75 -3.38 11.18
C TYR A 157 10.27 -3.25 12.61
N TYR A 158 9.59 -2.41 13.38
CA TYR A 158 9.74 -2.26 14.81
C TYR A 158 8.37 -2.46 15.44
N THR A 159 8.33 -3.15 16.56
CA THR A 159 7.10 -3.26 17.34
C THR A 159 7.42 -3.11 18.82
N ASP A 160 6.52 -2.40 19.51
CA ASP A 160 6.38 -2.49 20.96
C ASP A 160 4.93 -2.89 21.28
N ASN A 161 4.61 -3.09 22.56
CA ASN A 161 3.27 -3.48 23.03
C ASN A 161 2.15 -2.47 22.66
N LYS A 162 2.46 -1.31 22.04
CA LYS A 162 1.50 -0.27 21.68
C LYS A 162 1.40 -0.01 20.18
N LYS A 163 2.47 -0.25 19.41
CA LYS A 163 2.50 0.06 17.98
C LYS A 163 3.40 -0.85 17.17
N ILE A 164 3.10 -0.90 15.88
CA ILE A 164 3.98 -1.45 14.84
C ILE A 164 4.36 -0.32 13.88
N LEU A 165 5.64 -0.26 13.53
CA LEU A 165 6.21 0.63 12.52
C LEU A 165 6.92 -0.25 11.48
N PHE A 166 6.85 0.14 10.21
CA PHE A 166 7.59 -0.54 9.15
C PHE A 166 8.09 0.47 8.12
N ALA A 167 9.16 0.11 7.41
CA ALA A 167 9.78 0.95 6.39
C ALA A 167 10.66 0.11 5.44
N SER A 168 11.04 0.69 4.31
CA SER A 168 12.03 0.08 3.41
C SER A 168 13.47 0.25 3.91
N GLU A 169 13.75 1.18 4.82
CA GLU A 169 15.09 1.42 5.40
C GLU A 169 14.96 1.72 6.91
N ILE A 170 16.04 1.52 7.67
CA ILE A 170 16.08 1.78 9.12
C ILE A 170 16.20 3.28 9.44
N LYS A 171 16.61 4.09 8.48
CA LYS A 171 16.96 5.52 8.63
C LYS A 171 15.81 6.41 9.13
#